data_AF-A0A5C7XK58-F1
#
_entry.id   AF-A0A5C7XK58-F1
#
_cell.length_a   1.000
_cell.length_b   1.000
_cell.length_c   1.000
_cell.angle_alpha   90.00
_cell.angle_beta   90.00
_cell.angle_gamma   90.00
#
_symmetry.space_group_name_H-M   'P 1'
#
loop_
_entity.id
_entity.type
_entity.pdbx_description
1 polymer ?
#
loop_
_entity_poly.entity_id
_entity_poly.type
_entity_poly.pdbx_seq_one_letter_code
_entity_poly.pdbx_strand_id
1 'polypeptide(L)'
;MLSIEIHDDHGGMPSRDARILGDVLLVGGLNHIHAIALSGSPRLLRSTRISGYFSEFNVPEELDAPPDAFDVIAVGCSDAIRFARTGDIVWRVSGLAVDGIVLHRVVNGRIRGDAEWDPPGGWEPFELDADTGEVLVAPVSRMRY
;
A
#
# COMPACT_ATOMS: atom_id res chain seq x y z
N MET A 1 6.20 -27.99 -5.81
CA MET A 1 5.32 -26.82 -5.99
C MET A 1 4.86 -26.40 -4.60
N LEU A 2 5.07 -25.13 -4.23
CA LEU A 2 4.57 -24.58 -2.96
C LEU A 2 3.21 -23.91 -3.24
N SER A 3 2.19 -24.24 -2.45
CA SER A 3 0.88 -23.56 -2.48
C SER A 3 0.62 -22.91 -1.13
N ILE A 4 0.16 -21.66 -1.15
CA ILE A 4 -0.27 -20.93 0.04
C ILE A 4 -1.75 -20.61 -0.16
N GLU A 5 -2.58 -21.07 0.77
CA GLU A 5 -4.02 -20.78 0.76
C GLU A 5 -4.33 -19.70 1.79
N ILE A 6 -5.12 -18.73 1.38
CA ILE A 6 -5.62 -17.66 2.25
C ILE A 6 -7.12 -17.81 2.32
N HIS A 7 -7.61 -18.11 3.51
CA HIS A 7 -9.02 -18.27 3.81
C HIS A 7 -9.50 -17.00 4.52
N ASP A 8 -10.65 -16.49 4.09
CA ASP A 8 -11.33 -15.40 4.77
C ASP A 8 -12.85 -15.62 4.79
N ASP A 9 -13.48 -15.18 5.87
CA ASP A 9 -14.90 -15.38 6.17
C ASP A 9 -15.81 -14.32 5.53
N HIS A 10 -15.25 -13.27 4.90
CA HIS A 10 -15.96 -12.12 4.39
C HIS A 10 -15.93 -12.11 2.85
N GLY A 11 -17.07 -12.48 2.26
CA GLY A 11 -17.27 -12.30 0.83
C GLY A 11 -17.35 -10.82 0.46
N GLY A 12 -16.47 -10.36 -0.43
CA GLY A 12 -16.84 -9.27 -1.34
C GLY A 12 -15.99 -8.01 -1.39
N MET A 13 -14.68 -8.10 -1.61
CA MET A 13 -13.95 -7.07 -2.37
C MET A 13 -12.99 -7.76 -3.37
N PRO A 14 -12.93 -7.33 -4.65
CA PRO A 14 -12.25 -8.08 -5.71
C PRO A 14 -10.72 -7.87 -5.73
N SER A 15 -10.23 -6.77 -5.16
CA SER A 15 -8.81 -6.43 -5.19
C SER A 15 -7.99 -7.41 -4.36
N ARG A 16 -7.11 -8.12 -5.05
CA ARG A 16 -6.12 -9.01 -4.48
C ARG A 16 -4.86 -8.87 -5.29
N ASP A 17 -3.74 -8.77 -4.60
CA ASP A 17 -2.45 -8.69 -5.26
C ASP A 17 -1.40 -9.40 -4.43
N ALA A 18 -0.31 -9.80 -5.08
CA ALA A 18 0.82 -10.41 -4.43
C ALA A 18 2.13 -9.93 -5.06
N ARG A 19 3.15 -9.71 -4.21
CA ARG A 19 4.50 -9.30 -4.64
C ARG A 19 5.54 -10.12 -3.89
N ILE A 20 6.56 -10.60 -4.61
CA ILE A 20 7.71 -11.29 -4.03
C ILE A 20 8.86 -10.28 -3.92
N LEU A 21 9.38 -10.09 -2.71
CA LEU A 21 10.48 -9.22 -2.36
C LEU A 21 11.64 -10.04 -1.81
N GLY A 22 12.44 -10.61 -2.71
CA GLY A 22 13.50 -11.55 -2.33
C GLY A 22 12.90 -12.80 -1.67
N ASP A 23 13.05 -12.91 -0.35
CA ASP A 23 12.57 -14.05 0.44
C ASP A 23 11.22 -13.81 1.14
N VAL A 24 10.58 -12.67 0.88
CA VAL A 24 9.27 -12.34 1.47
C VAL A 24 8.20 -12.28 0.40
N LEU A 25 7.09 -12.97 0.61
CA LEU A 25 5.86 -12.80 -0.16
C LEU A 25 4.94 -11.84 0.60
N LEU A 26 4.59 -10.72 -0.04
CA LEU A 26 3.47 -9.88 0.37
C LEU A 26 2.22 -10.33 -0.35
N VAL A 27 1.12 -10.52 0.38
CA VAL A 27 -0.20 -10.80 -0.17
C VAL A 27 -1.21 -9.82 0.41
N GLY A 28 -1.84 -9.02 -0.44
CA GLY A 28 -2.86 -8.05 -0.07
C GLY A 28 -4.23 -8.52 -0.52
N GLY A 29 -5.24 -8.29 0.31
CA GLY A 29 -6.63 -8.57 -0.02
C GLY A 29 -7.56 -8.18 1.11
N LEU A 30 -8.79 -7.81 0.75
CA LEU A 30 -9.81 -7.38 1.72
C LEU A 30 -9.27 -6.26 2.61
N ASN A 31 -9.16 -6.44 3.92
CA ASN A 31 -8.62 -5.44 4.84
C ASN A 31 -7.27 -5.85 5.45
N HIS A 32 -6.53 -6.77 4.82
CA HIS A 32 -5.24 -7.24 5.31
C HIS A 32 -4.16 -7.31 4.25
N ILE A 33 -2.92 -7.17 4.72
CA ILE A 33 -1.69 -7.46 4.00
C ILE A 33 -0.87 -8.44 4.85
N HIS A 34 -0.53 -9.59 4.26
CA HIS A 34 0.26 -10.63 4.90
C HIS A 34 1.68 -10.62 4.34
N ALA A 35 2.68 -10.58 5.21
CA ALA A 35 4.08 -10.81 4.87
C ALA A 35 4.47 -12.23 5.31
N ILE A 36 4.98 -13.03 4.37
CA ILE A 36 5.28 -14.44 4.57
C ILE A 36 6.74 -14.69 4.15
N ALA A 37 7.57 -15.16 5.08
CA ALA A 37 8.93 -15.61 4.74
C ALA A 37 8.83 -16.89 3.91
N LEU A 38 9.69 -17.01 2.89
CA LEU A 38 9.74 -18.14 1.98
C LEU A 38 10.93 -19.07 2.28
N SER A 39 11.99 -18.60 2.94
CA SER A 39 13.15 -19.42 3.26
C SER A 39 12.83 -20.48 4.31
N GLY A 40 13.32 -21.69 4.05
CA GLY A 40 13.01 -22.85 4.87
C GLY A 40 11.54 -23.25 4.72
N SER A 41 10.79 -23.15 5.80
CA SER A 41 9.34 -23.42 5.81
C SER A 41 8.57 -22.11 5.81
N PRO A 42 7.59 -21.93 4.91
CA PRO A 42 6.81 -20.70 4.85
C PRO A 42 6.20 -20.35 6.20
N ARG A 43 6.43 -19.11 6.64
CA ARG A 43 5.97 -18.63 7.93
C ARG A 43 5.41 -17.22 7.80
N LEU A 44 4.21 -17.01 8.31
CA LEU A 44 3.66 -15.67 8.48
C LEU A 44 4.59 -14.85 9.37
N LEU A 45 5.21 -13.83 8.80
CA LEU A 45 6.00 -12.84 9.53
C LEU A 45 5.09 -11.81 10.18
N ARG A 46 4.10 -11.33 9.42
CA ARG A 46 3.19 -10.26 9.83
C ARG A 46 1.86 -10.35 9.12
N SER A 47 0.81 -9.95 9.82
CA SER A 47 -0.47 -9.57 9.23
C SER A 47 -0.77 -8.13 9.62
N THR A 48 -0.92 -7.26 8.63
CA THR A 48 -1.17 -5.82 8.80
C THR A 48 -2.58 -5.52 8.34
N ARG A 49 -3.39 -4.94 9.21
CA ARG A 49 -4.72 -4.45 8.84
C ARG A 49 -4.61 -3.12 8.09
N ILE A 50 -5.39 -2.94 7.04
CA ILE A 50 -5.60 -1.67 6.34
C ILE A 50 -7.01 -1.13 6.64
N SER A 51 -7.15 0.18 6.77
CA SER A 51 -8.46 0.82 6.96
C SER A 51 -9.29 0.68 5.69
N GLY A 52 -10.56 0.31 5.84
CA GLY A 52 -11.44 -0.03 4.72
C GLY A 52 -10.97 -1.30 4.01
N TYR A 53 -10.38 -1.14 2.83
CA TYR A 53 -9.91 -2.24 1.98
C TYR A 53 -8.52 -1.99 1.40
N PHE A 54 -7.85 -3.05 0.98
CA PHE A 54 -6.62 -3.09 0.20
C PHE A 54 -6.97 -2.93 -1.27
N SER A 55 -6.21 -2.12 -2.00
CA SER A 55 -6.36 -1.97 -3.45
C SER A 55 -5.25 -2.74 -4.18
N GLU A 56 -4.01 -2.28 -4.04
CA GLU A 56 -2.90 -2.80 -4.84
C GLU A 56 -1.54 -2.56 -4.17
N PHE A 57 -0.52 -3.24 -4.70
CA PHE A 57 0.88 -2.93 -4.44
C PHE A 57 1.48 -2.13 -5.60
N ASN A 58 2.31 -1.16 -5.26
CA ASN A 58 3.08 -0.35 -6.19
C ASN A 58 4.58 -0.61 -5.97
N VAL A 59 5.31 -0.85 -7.06
CA VAL A 59 6.79 -0.91 -7.08
C VAL A 59 7.37 0.34 -7.77
N PRO A 60 8.67 0.66 -7.57
CA PRO A 60 9.26 1.86 -8.14
C PRO A 60 9.07 2.01 -9.65
N GLU A 61 9.21 0.92 -10.40
CA GLU A 61 9.14 0.93 -11.86
C GLU A 61 7.73 1.26 -12.38
N GLU A 62 6.68 0.92 -11.63
CA GLU A 62 5.29 1.27 -11.95
C GLU A 62 5.02 2.77 -11.74
N LEU A 63 5.87 3.45 -10.97
CA LEU A 63 5.75 4.87 -10.60
C LEU A 63 6.85 5.74 -11.22
N ASP A 64 7.44 5.34 -12.35
CA ASP A 64 8.53 6.06 -13.03
C ASP A 64 9.74 6.37 -12.12
N ALA A 65 10.00 5.53 -11.11
CA ALA A 65 11.06 5.73 -10.12
C ALA A 65 12.25 4.78 -10.34
N PRO A 66 13.46 5.15 -9.87
CA PRO A 66 14.59 4.22 -9.84
C PRO A 66 14.27 2.94 -9.05
N PRO A 67 14.74 1.74 -9.47
CA PRO A 67 14.45 0.47 -8.80
C PRO A 67 14.82 0.37 -7.31
N ASP A 68 15.66 1.28 -6.82
CA ASP A 68 16.13 1.36 -5.43
C ASP A 68 15.46 2.48 -4.61
N ALA A 69 14.50 3.22 -5.19
CA ALA A 69 13.80 4.30 -4.49
C ALA A 69 13.02 3.82 -3.25
N PHE A 70 12.36 2.67 -3.37
CA PHE A 70 11.68 1.96 -2.27
C PHE A 70 11.44 0.50 -2.69
N ASP A 71 10.95 -0.34 -1.78
CA ASP A 71 10.69 -1.75 -2.13
C ASP A 71 9.25 -1.95 -2.63
N VAL A 72 8.25 -1.76 -1.77
CA VAL A 72 6.82 -1.81 -2.14
C VAL A 72 6.03 -0.80 -1.31
N ILE A 73 5.04 -0.18 -1.94
CA ILE A 73 4.01 0.60 -1.26
C ILE A 73 2.65 -0.05 -1.52
N ALA A 74 1.97 -0.44 -0.45
CA ALA A 74 0.59 -0.86 -0.52
C ALA A 74 -0.33 0.34 -0.34
N VAL A 75 -1.39 0.41 -1.15
CA VAL A 75 -2.46 1.39 -0.98
C VAL A 75 -3.80 0.72 -0.78
N GLY A 76 -4.69 1.42 -0.12
CA GLY A 76 -6.05 0.97 0.14
C GLY A 76 -7.01 2.14 0.20
N CYS A 77 -8.10 1.93 0.93
CA CYS A 77 -9.17 2.91 1.05
C CYS A 77 -8.71 4.23 1.67
N SER A 78 -8.01 4.16 2.82
CA SER A 78 -7.54 5.37 3.52
C SER A 78 -6.05 5.39 3.82
N ASP A 79 -5.34 4.29 3.57
CA ASP A 79 -3.96 4.14 4.00
C ASP A 79 -3.00 3.89 2.85
N ALA A 80 -1.81 4.48 2.96
CA ALA A 80 -0.62 4.11 2.21
C ALA A 80 0.44 3.55 3.16
N ILE A 81 1.04 2.41 2.84
CA ILE A 81 1.99 1.70 3.70
C ILE A 81 3.20 1.27 2.89
N ARG A 82 4.39 1.76 3.24
CA ARG A 82 5.64 1.25 2.67
C ARG A 82 6.14 0.05 3.44
N PHE A 83 6.47 -1.02 2.72
CA PHE A 83 7.14 -2.19 3.25
C PHE A 83 8.60 -2.23 2.79
N ALA A 84 9.48 -2.73 3.65
CA ALA A 84 10.83 -3.12 3.30
C ALA A 84 10.85 -4.54 2.71
N ARG A 85 11.95 -4.95 2.05
CA ARG A 85 12.12 -6.34 1.56
C ARG A 85 12.03 -7.40 2.65
N THR A 86 12.22 -7.03 3.92
CA THR A 86 12.06 -7.92 5.08
C THR A 86 10.59 -8.17 5.45
N GLY A 87 9.65 -7.46 4.83
CA GLY A 87 8.23 -7.47 5.22
C GLY A 87 7.91 -6.54 6.39
N ASP A 88 8.91 -5.80 6.89
CA ASP A 88 8.70 -4.77 7.91
C ASP A 88 8.04 -3.53 7.31
N ILE A 89 7.22 -2.86 8.12
CA ILE A 89 6.64 -1.56 7.75
C ILE A 89 7.71 -0.50 7.97
N VAL A 90 8.03 0.24 6.92
CA VAL A 90 8.93 1.40 6.98
C VAL A 90 8.17 2.61 7.49
N TRP A 91 7.01 2.89 6.87
CA TRP A 91 6.10 3.94 7.30
C TRP A 91 4.66 3.61 6.92
N ARG A 92 3.73 4.30 7.57
CA ARG A 92 2.29 4.25 7.28
C ARG A 92 1.70 5.65 7.38
N VAL A 93 0.93 6.01 6.36
CA VAL A 93 0.06 7.18 6.36
C VAL A 93 -1.37 6.68 6.40
N SER A 94 -2.11 7.08 7.43
CA SER A 94 -3.54 6.77 7.54
C SER A 94 -4.40 8.01 7.34
N GLY A 95 -5.65 7.82 6.93
CA GLY A 95 -6.60 8.91 6.72
C GLY A 95 -6.21 9.84 5.57
N LEU A 96 -5.59 9.29 4.52
CA LEU A 96 -5.20 10.03 3.33
C LEU A 96 -6.40 10.23 2.37
N ALA A 97 -7.38 9.33 2.43
CA ALA A 97 -8.60 9.32 1.62
C ALA A 97 -9.76 8.69 2.42
N VAL A 98 -11.00 8.79 1.92
CA VAL A 98 -12.16 8.10 2.50
C VAL A 98 -12.62 6.91 1.68
N ASP A 99 -12.34 6.88 0.37
CA ASP A 99 -12.74 5.77 -0.50
C ASP A 99 -11.54 5.06 -1.13
N GLY A 100 -10.56 5.79 -1.70
CA GLY A 100 -9.42 5.16 -2.36
C GLY A 100 -8.20 6.06 -2.53
N ILE A 101 -7.06 5.44 -2.79
CA ILE A 101 -5.78 6.09 -3.06
C ILE A 101 -5.21 5.50 -4.34
N VAL A 102 -4.75 6.37 -5.24
CA VAL A 102 -4.01 6.00 -6.45
C VAL A 102 -2.66 6.71 -6.45
N LEU A 103 -1.58 5.96 -6.66
CA LEU A 103 -0.24 6.53 -6.84
C LEU A 103 0.04 6.67 -8.33
N HIS A 104 0.62 7.82 -8.72
CA HIS A 104 0.86 8.13 -10.13
C HIS A 104 2.34 8.03 -10.51
N ARG A 105 3.22 8.61 -9.70
CA ARG A 105 4.66 8.67 -9.98
C ARG A 105 5.47 9.13 -8.78
N VAL A 106 6.78 8.88 -8.83
CA VAL A 106 7.76 9.50 -7.91
C VAL A 106 8.64 10.49 -8.65
N VAL A 107 8.75 11.72 -8.12
CA VAL A 107 9.61 12.77 -8.68
C VAL A 107 10.41 13.40 -7.55
N ASN A 108 11.74 13.35 -7.65
CA ASN A 108 12.66 13.93 -6.65
C ASN A 108 12.37 13.45 -5.21
N GLY A 109 12.16 12.15 -5.02
CA GLY A 109 11.84 11.55 -3.71
C GLY A 109 10.42 11.81 -3.22
N ARG A 110 9.54 12.37 -4.05
CA ARG A 110 8.14 12.68 -3.69
C ARG A 110 7.19 11.79 -4.46
N ILE A 111 6.36 11.05 -3.73
CA ILE A 111 5.27 10.27 -4.29
C ILE A 111 4.11 11.20 -4.55
N ARG A 112 3.61 11.22 -5.78
CA ARG A 112 2.42 11.95 -6.19
C ARG A 112 1.28 10.98 -6.41
N GLY A 113 0.12 11.29 -5.87
CA GLY A 113 -1.09 10.50 -6.01
C GLY A 113 -2.33 11.35 -5.87
N ASP A 114 -3.48 10.71 -6.07
CA ASP A 114 -4.79 11.28 -5.77
C ASP A 114 -5.49 10.44 -4.70
N ALA A 115 -6.22 11.13 -3.83
CA ALA A 115 -7.03 10.56 -2.77
C ALA A 115 -8.50 10.86 -3.04
N GLU A 116 -9.35 9.85 -3.02
CA GLU A 116 -10.79 10.05 -3.17
C GLU A 116 -11.42 10.50 -1.86
N TRP A 117 -12.06 11.67 -1.91
CA TRP A 117 -12.83 12.27 -0.83
C TRP A 117 -14.30 12.39 -1.20
N ASP A 118 -15.17 12.39 -0.20
CA ASP A 118 -16.60 12.61 -0.40
C ASP A 118 -16.89 14.08 -0.79
N PRO A 119 -17.78 14.33 -1.76
CA PRO A 119 -18.61 13.36 -2.47
C PRO A 119 -17.85 12.55 -3.55
N PRO A 120 -18.34 11.35 -3.95
CA PRO A 120 -17.69 10.49 -4.93
C PRO A 120 -17.24 11.22 -6.20
N GLY A 121 -16.07 10.87 -6.73
CA GLY A 121 -15.41 11.62 -7.80
C GLY A 121 -14.61 12.84 -7.33
N GLY A 122 -14.60 13.14 -6.03
CA GLY A 122 -13.77 14.16 -5.38
C GLY A 122 -12.32 13.72 -5.20
N TRP A 123 -11.65 13.32 -6.29
CA TRP A 123 -10.23 12.98 -6.27
C TRP A 123 -9.39 14.25 -6.06
N GLU A 124 -8.60 14.25 -4.99
CA GLU A 124 -7.77 15.37 -4.58
C GLU A 124 -6.29 14.98 -4.57
N PRO A 125 -5.40 15.81 -5.14
CA PRO A 125 -3.99 15.49 -5.22
C PRO A 125 -3.32 15.56 -3.85
N PHE A 126 -2.33 14.70 -3.64
CA PHE A 126 -1.43 14.74 -2.49
C PHE A 126 0.02 14.48 -2.90
N GLU A 127 0.94 14.88 -2.02
CA GLU A 127 2.35 14.50 -2.12
C GLU A 127 2.82 13.90 -0.79
N LEU A 128 3.51 12.75 -0.86
CA LEU A 128 4.22 12.14 0.26
C LEU A 128 5.72 12.19 0.02
N ASP A 129 6.49 12.34 1.08
CA ASP A 129 7.91 12.01 1.08
C ASP A 129 8.08 10.49 0.98
N ALA A 130 8.84 10.00 0.00
CA ALA A 130 8.97 8.56 -0.27
C ALA A 130 9.68 7.79 0.85
N ASP A 131 10.57 8.46 1.59
CA ASP A 131 11.40 7.85 2.61
C ASP A 131 10.75 7.82 3.98
N THR A 132 9.98 8.86 4.30
CA THR A 132 9.39 9.04 5.63
C THR A 132 7.88 8.84 5.66
N GLY A 133 7.22 8.92 4.52
CA GLY A 133 5.75 8.98 4.43
C GLY A 133 5.18 10.30 4.93
N GLU A 134 6.01 11.33 5.16
CA GLU A 134 5.52 12.65 5.56
C GLU A 134 4.60 13.22 4.48
N VAL A 135 3.48 13.82 4.90
CA VAL A 135 2.53 14.45 3.99
C VAL A 135 3.01 15.85 3.67
N LEU A 136 3.59 16.02 2.48
CA LEU A 136 4.15 17.29 2.01
C LEU A 136 3.06 18.20 1.44
N VAL A 137 2.06 17.59 0.79
CA VAL A 137 0.85 18.26 0.32
C VAL A 137 -0.33 17.36 0.71
N ALA A 138 -1.22 17.87 1.55
CA ALA A 138 -2.42 17.16 1.96
C ALA A 138 -3.59 17.47 1.01
N PRO A 139 -4.51 16.51 0.79
CA PRO A 139 -5.82 16.81 0.23
C PRO A 139 -6.48 17.94 1.02
N VAL A 140 -7.18 18.83 0.33
CA VAL A 140 -7.91 19.96 0.93
C VAL A 140 -8.95 19.44 1.93
N SER A 141 -9.65 18.36 1.57
CA SER A 141 -10.67 17.76 2.42
C SER A 141 -10.08 17.17 3.68
N ARG A 142 -8.85 16.64 3.66
CA ARG A 142 -8.18 16.11 4.85
C ARG A 142 -8.01 17.14 5.98
N MET A 143 -7.90 18.43 5.67
CA MET A 143 -7.79 19.48 6.69
C MET A 143 -9.12 19.81 7.40
N ARG A 144 -10.22 19.22 6.94
CA ARG A 144 -11.58 19.51 7.43
C ARG A 144 -12.16 18.40 8.29
N TYR A 145 -11.47 17.27 8.43
CA TYR A 145 -11.88 16.08 9.19
C TYR A 145 -10.92 15.76 10.33
#